data_AF-A0A931SAD1-F1
#
_entry.id   AF-A0A931SAD1-F1
#
_cell.length_a   1.000
_cell.length_b   1.000
_cell.length_c   1.000
_cell.angle_alpha   90.00
_cell.angle_beta   90.00
_cell.angle_gamma   90.00
#
_symmetry.space_group_name_H-M   'P 1'
#
loop_
_entity.id
_entity.type
_entity.pdbx_description
1 polymer ?
#
loop_
_entity_poly.entity_id
_entity_poly.type
_entity_poly.pdbx_seq_one_letter_code
_entity_poly.pdbx_strand_id
1 'polypeptide(L)'
;VLLSAGLWCVAAAQLFAADARGAVVSLAALSVIAGLLVQGVFLPSVAESRSYRPFVLEVNRRMGKGGSLRLCGQGWDPTSVIFYRGADVPVLDGGLGALRQYLRSADAYCIMSEREWKHLVASGKFSYPVVLTSRGGGPDGDDPLVLIGSGV
;
A
#
# COMPACT_ATOMS: atom_id res chain seq x y z
N VAL A 1 -24.57 7.55 8.76
CA VAL A 1 -24.51 8.82 9.54
C VAL A 1 -25.85 9.16 10.18
N LEU A 2 -26.96 9.24 9.42
CA LEU A 2 -28.30 9.56 9.96
C LEU A 2 -28.77 8.60 11.08
N LEU A 3 -28.49 7.31 10.95
CA LEU A 3 -28.84 6.28 11.94
C LEU A 3 -28.12 6.46 13.29
N SER A 4 -26.84 6.85 13.26
CA SER A 4 -26.04 7.12 14.46
C SER A 4 -26.52 8.38 15.16
N ALA A 5 -26.80 9.45 14.41
CA ALA A 5 -27.36 10.68 14.95
C ALA A 5 -28.72 10.44 15.64
N GLY A 6 -29.59 9.63 15.03
CA GLY A 6 -30.86 9.23 15.64
C GLY A 6 -30.69 8.47 16.95
N LEU A 7 -29.76 7.51 17.01
CA LEU A 7 -29.44 6.75 18.22
C LEU A 7 -28.88 7.62 19.35
N TRP A 8 -28.03 8.61 19.03
CA TRP A 8 -27.53 9.57 20.01
C TRP A 8 -28.66 10.46 20.57
N CYS A 9 -29.58 10.93 19.72
CA CYS A 9 -30.74 11.70 20.17
C CYS A 9 -31.69 10.87 21.05
N VAL A 10 -31.91 9.59 20.72
CA VAL A 10 -32.75 8.68 21.52
C VAL A 10 -32.09 8.36 22.87
N ALA A 11 -30.77 8.11 22.88
CA ALA A 11 -30.03 7.89 24.13
C ALA A 11 -30.08 9.13 25.03
N ALA A 12 -29.89 10.33 24.46
CA ALA A 12 -30.02 11.59 25.20
C ALA A 12 -31.43 11.78 25.76
N ALA A 13 -32.48 11.53 24.97
CA ALA A 13 -33.86 11.65 25.42
C ALA A 13 -34.20 10.68 26.56
N GLN A 14 -33.70 9.44 26.52
CA GLN A 14 -33.93 8.44 27.57
C GLN A 14 -33.15 8.74 28.86
N LEU A 15 -31.94 9.30 28.75
CA LEU A 15 -31.20 9.85 29.88
C LEU A 15 -31.92 11.03 30.54
N PHE A 16 -32.49 11.94 29.73
CA PHE A 16 -33.31 13.05 30.22
C PHE A 16 -34.62 12.57 30.89
N ALA A 17 -35.17 11.45 30.45
CA ALA A 17 -36.36 10.83 31.04
C ALA A 17 -36.07 9.95 32.28
N ALA A 18 -34.81 9.92 32.76
CA ALA A 18 -34.34 9.08 33.86
C ALA A 18 -34.54 7.55 33.66
N ASP A 19 -34.75 7.11 32.41
CA ASP A 19 -34.84 5.69 32.07
C ASP A 19 -33.44 5.10 31.80
N ALA A 20 -32.77 4.73 32.89
CA ALA A 20 -31.44 4.14 32.84
C ALA A 20 -31.39 2.84 32.02
N ARG A 21 -32.48 2.04 31.96
CA ARG A 21 -32.50 0.79 31.18
C ARG A 21 -32.55 1.08 29.69
N GLY A 22 -33.40 2.01 29.26
CA GLY A 22 -33.43 2.47 27.87
C GLY A 22 -32.07 3.01 27.42
N ALA A 23 -31.48 3.90 28.22
CA ALA A 23 -30.19 4.51 27.90
C ALA A 23 -29.07 3.46 27.72
N VAL A 24 -29.03 2.44 28.58
CA VAL A 24 -28.07 1.33 28.48
C VAL A 24 -28.26 0.53 27.19
N VAL A 25 -29.50 0.21 26.81
CA VAL A 25 -29.79 -0.52 25.56
C VAL A 25 -29.37 0.30 24.33
N SER A 26 -29.66 1.61 24.34
CA SER A 26 -29.27 2.52 23.25
C SER A 26 -27.75 2.67 23.12
N LEU A 27 -27.03 2.75 24.24
CA LEU A 27 -25.56 2.77 24.27
C LEU A 27 -24.95 1.45 23.82
N ALA A 28 -25.53 0.32 24.22
CA ALA A 28 -25.10 -1.01 23.77
C ALA A 28 -25.27 -1.16 22.24
N ALA A 29 -26.40 -0.72 21.69
CA ALA A 29 -26.64 -0.72 20.25
C ALA A 29 -25.62 0.18 19.50
N LEU A 30 -25.33 1.38 20.03
CA LEU A 30 -24.29 2.25 19.48
C LEU A 30 -22.90 1.59 19.50
N SER A 31 -22.55 0.90 20.58
CA SER A 31 -21.28 0.17 20.70
C SER A 31 -21.14 -0.94 19.66
N VAL A 32 -22.20 -1.75 19.46
CA VAL A 32 -22.21 -2.81 18.44
C VAL A 32 -22.10 -2.23 17.03
N ILE A 33 -22.85 -1.19 16.71
CA ILE A 33 -22.81 -0.54 15.38
C ILE A 33 -21.43 0.09 15.13
N ALA A 34 -20.83 0.72 16.14
CA ALA A 34 -19.47 1.26 16.04
C ALA A 34 -18.45 0.15 15.78
N GLY A 35 -18.54 -0.98 16.50
CA GLY A 35 -17.68 -2.15 16.29
C GLY A 35 -17.80 -2.71 14.86
N LEU A 36 -19.02 -2.87 14.36
CA LEU A 36 -19.28 -3.34 12.99
C LEU A 36 -18.76 -2.37 11.92
N LEU A 37 -18.86 -1.05 12.14
CA LEU A 37 -18.32 -0.05 11.22
C LEU A 37 -16.79 -0.09 11.19
N VAL A 38 -16.14 -0.23 12.35
CA VAL A 38 -14.67 -0.37 12.43
C VAL A 38 -14.21 -1.62 11.68
N GLN A 39 -14.89 -2.75 11.87
CA GLN A 39 -14.53 -4.01 11.21
C GLN A 39 -14.85 -4.04 9.72
N GLY A 40 -16.01 -3.51 9.31
CA GLY A 40 -16.49 -3.61 7.93
C GLY A 40 -15.98 -2.53 6.99
N VAL A 41 -15.65 -1.34 7.50
CA VAL A 41 -15.30 -0.18 6.66
C VAL A 41 -13.87 0.27 6.88
N PHE A 42 -13.45 0.41 8.14
CA PHE A 42 -12.13 0.98 8.44
C PHE A 42 -11.00 -0.03 8.24
N LEU A 43 -11.15 -1.28 8.69
CA LEU A 43 -10.13 -2.30 8.51
C LEU A 43 -9.77 -2.55 7.04
N PRO A 44 -10.73 -2.72 6.11
CA PRO A 44 -10.43 -2.88 4.69
C PRO A 44 -9.82 -1.63 4.05
N SER A 45 -10.31 -0.43 4.39
CA SER A 45 -9.76 0.82 3.86
C SER A 45 -8.35 1.09 4.35
N VAL A 46 -8.06 0.75 5.61
CA VAL A 46 -6.71 0.86 6.18
C VAL A 46 -5.80 -0.20 5.55
N ALA A 47 -6.27 -1.43 5.34
CA ALA A 47 -5.52 -2.46 4.64
C ALA A 47 -5.21 -2.07 3.18
N GLU A 48 -6.15 -1.42 2.48
CA GLU A 48 -5.93 -0.91 1.13
C GLU A 48 -4.93 0.26 1.13
N SER A 49 -4.98 1.14 2.13
CA SER A 49 -4.00 2.22 2.33
C SER A 49 -2.60 1.74 2.74
N ARG A 50 -2.51 0.51 3.28
CA ARG A 50 -1.27 -0.21 3.64
C ARG A 50 -0.88 -1.27 2.60
N SER A 51 -1.33 -1.12 1.36
CA SER A 51 -0.97 -2.01 0.26
C SER A 51 -0.23 -1.28 -0.86
N TYR A 52 0.75 -1.97 -1.46
CA TYR A 52 1.36 -1.52 -2.72
C TYR A 52 0.44 -1.67 -3.94
N ARG A 53 -0.84 -2.05 -3.76
CA ARG A 53 -1.80 -2.30 -4.85
C ARG A 53 -1.90 -1.16 -5.86
N PRO A 54 -2.09 0.12 -5.47
CA PRO A 54 -2.21 1.20 -6.44
C PRO A 54 -0.93 1.41 -7.25
N PHE A 55 0.23 1.21 -6.60
CA PHE A 55 1.53 1.28 -7.24
C PHE A 55 1.71 0.15 -8.26
N VAL A 56 1.43 -1.10 -7.88
CA VAL A 56 1.57 -2.26 -8.77
C VAL A 56 0.62 -2.18 -9.97
N LEU A 57 -0.62 -1.71 -9.78
CA LEU A 57 -1.55 -1.51 -10.89
C LEU A 57 -1.02 -0.49 -11.91
N GLU A 58 -0.42 0.60 -11.43
CA GLU A 58 0.18 1.61 -12.30
C GLU A 58 1.47 1.12 -12.97
N VAL A 59 2.29 0.31 -12.29
CA VAL A 59 3.43 -0.41 -12.90
C VAL A 59 2.92 -1.29 -14.04
N ASN A 60 1.88 -2.08 -13.81
CA ASN A 60 1.30 -2.97 -14.83
C ASN A 60 0.81 -2.18 -16.06
N ARG A 61 0.16 -1.04 -15.83
CA ARG A 61 -0.33 -0.16 -16.90
C ARG A 61 0.81 0.39 -17.76
N ARG A 62 1.93 0.76 -17.15
CA ARG A 62 3.08 1.38 -17.84
C ARG A 62 3.95 0.39 -18.59
N MET A 63 4.16 -0.79 -18.03
CA MET A 63 5.01 -1.82 -18.64
C MET A 63 4.41 -2.46 -19.90
N GLY A 64 3.09 -2.32 -20.12
CA GLY A 64 2.40 -3.03 -21.19
C GLY A 64 2.54 -4.56 -21.07
N LYS A 65 2.44 -5.27 -22.21
CA LYS A 65 2.56 -6.74 -22.26
C LYS A 65 3.99 -7.26 -22.46
N GLY A 66 4.96 -6.39 -22.73
CA GLY A 66 6.31 -6.78 -23.17
C GLY A 66 7.45 -6.44 -22.20
N GLY A 67 7.24 -5.56 -21.22
CA GLY A 67 8.29 -5.18 -20.28
C GLY A 67 8.68 -6.31 -19.32
N SER A 68 9.98 -6.43 -19.04
CA SER A 68 10.50 -7.34 -18.01
C SER A 68 10.50 -6.63 -16.66
N LEU A 69 9.99 -7.27 -15.61
CA LEU A 69 9.99 -6.74 -14.24
C LEU A 69 10.86 -7.62 -13.35
N ARG A 70 11.71 -7.00 -12.54
CA ARG A 70 12.41 -7.67 -11.44
C ARG A 70 12.25 -6.91 -10.14
N LEU A 71 12.28 -7.64 -9.04
CA LEU A 71 12.36 -7.06 -7.69
C LEU A 71 13.82 -7.01 -7.27
N CYS A 72 14.28 -5.88 -6.75
CA CYS A 72 15.67 -5.67 -6.39
C CYS A 72 15.78 -5.13 -4.97
N GLY A 73 16.86 -5.49 -4.29
CA GLY A 73 17.09 -5.12 -2.89
C GLY A 73 16.60 -6.19 -1.92
N GLN A 74 17.04 -6.06 -0.67
CA GLN A 74 16.70 -7.00 0.41
C GLN A 74 16.08 -6.30 1.64
N GLY A 75 15.95 -4.97 1.60
CA GLY A 75 15.46 -4.19 2.72
C GLY A 75 13.94 -3.93 2.74
N TRP A 76 13.14 -4.65 1.96
CA TRP A 76 11.68 -4.44 1.83
C TRP A 76 10.95 -5.75 1.53
N ASP A 77 9.66 -5.86 1.87
CA ASP A 77 8.86 -7.08 1.67
C ASP A 77 8.23 -7.16 0.26
N PRO A 78 8.68 -8.09 -0.61
CA PRO A 78 8.16 -8.23 -1.96
C PRO A 78 6.76 -8.87 -2.03
N THR A 79 6.27 -9.47 -0.94
CA THR A 79 5.06 -10.32 -0.94
C THR A 79 3.85 -9.59 -1.52
N SER A 80 3.65 -8.33 -1.11
CA SER A 80 2.54 -7.51 -1.62
C SER A 80 2.66 -7.23 -3.12
N VAL A 81 3.88 -6.99 -3.62
CA VAL A 81 4.11 -6.74 -5.05
C VAL A 81 3.86 -8.00 -5.87
N ILE A 82 4.36 -9.15 -5.42
CA ILE A 82 4.15 -10.45 -6.07
C ILE A 82 2.65 -10.77 -6.13
N PHE A 83 1.95 -10.61 -5.00
CA PHE A 83 0.50 -10.87 -4.91
C PHE A 83 -0.31 -10.03 -5.89
N TYR A 84 -0.10 -8.70 -5.93
CA TYR A 84 -0.88 -7.81 -6.79
C TYR A 84 -0.45 -7.84 -8.26
N ARG A 85 0.76 -8.31 -8.58
CA ARG A 85 1.19 -8.51 -9.97
C ARG A 85 0.45 -9.69 -10.61
N GLY A 86 0.09 -10.71 -9.83
CA GLY A 86 -0.62 -11.89 -10.33
C GLY A 86 0.23 -12.81 -11.23
N ALA A 87 1.55 -12.67 -11.19
CA ALA A 87 2.52 -13.48 -11.92
C ALA A 87 3.83 -13.57 -11.12
N ASP A 88 4.62 -14.61 -11.39
CA ASP A 88 5.95 -14.75 -10.80
C ASP A 88 6.84 -13.56 -11.21
N VAL A 89 7.30 -12.81 -10.21
CA VAL A 89 8.26 -11.73 -10.41
C VAL A 89 9.60 -12.18 -9.85
N PRO A 90 10.61 -12.42 -10.71
CA PRO A 90 11.90 -12.86 -10.23
C PRO A 90 12.58 -11.78 -9.40
N VAL A 91 13.11 -12.19 -8.25
CA VAL A 91 14.02 -11.37 -7.43
C VAL A 91 15.39 -11.40 -8.08
N LEU A 92 16.01 -10.23 -8.21
CA LEU A 92 17.34 -10.08 -8.77
C LEU A 92 18.39 -10.24 -7.67
N ASP A 93 18.82 -11.48 -7.46
CA ASP A 93 19.97 -11.79 -6.60
C ASP A 93 21.27 -11.61 -7.40
N GLY A 94 22.16 -10.76 -6.89
CA GLY A 94 23.44 -10.44 -7.58
C GLY A 94 23.95 -9.02 -7.37
N GLY A 95 23.27 -8.23 -6.53
CA GLY A 95 23.70 -6.88 -6.16
C GLY A 95 23.80 -5.92 -7.35
N LEU A 96 24.70 -4.94 -7.24
CA LEU A 96 24.76 -3.81 -8.19
C LEU A 96 25.14 -4.20 -9.61
N GLY A 97 26.01 -5.21 -9.78
CA GLY A 97 26.43 -5.66 -11.11
C GLY A 97 25.26 -6.23 -11.91
N ALA A 98 24.49 -7.11 -11.28
CA ALA A 98 23.31 -7.73 -11.88
C ALA A 98 22.23 -6.70 -12.22
N LEU A 99 21.98 -5.73 -11.33
CA LEU A 99 21.03 -4.64 -11.56
C LEU A 99 21.39 -3.83 -12.81
N ARG A 100 22.66 -3.44 -12.94
CA ARG A 100 23.12 -2.67 -14.09
C ARG A 100 23.04 -3.49 -15.38
N GLN A 101 23.41 -4.75 -15.35
CA GLN A 101 23.33 -5.63 -16.52
C GLN A 101 21.88 -5.81 -16.98
N TYR A 102 20.96 -5.98 -16.03
CA TYR A 102 19.54 -6.13 -16.32
C TYR A 102 18.92 -4.85 -16.89
N LEU A 103 19.18 -3.69 -16.28
CA LEU A 103 18.67 -2.40 -16.76
C LEU A 103 19.31 -1.91 -18.07
N ARG A 104 20.31 -2.63 -18.63
CA ARG A 104 20.80 -2.38 -19.99
C ARG A 104 19.91 -3.01 -21.07
N SER A 105 19.07 -3.97 -20.72
CA SER A 105 18.11 -4.56 -21.65
C SER A 105 17.01 -3.55 -21.97
N ALA A 106 16.55 -3.54 -23.22
CA ALA A 106 15.37 -2.76 -23.62
C ALA A 106 14.15 -3.22 -22.81
N ASP A 107 13.29 -2.26 -22.44
CA ASP A 107 12.05 -2.49 -21.70
C ASP A 107 12.24 -3.23 -20.36
N ALA A 108 13.39 -3.05 -19.71
CA ALA A 108 13.68 -3.60 -18.39
C ALA A 108 13.29 -2.63 -17.28
N TYR A 109 12.49 -3.13 -16.34
CA TYR A 109 12.04 -2.42 -15.16
C TYR A 109 12.43 -3.16 -13.87
N CYS A 110 12.81 -2.40 -12.85
CA CYS A 110 13.09 -2.92 -11.52
C CYS A 110 12.31 -2.15 -10.46
N ILE A 111 11.76 -2.85 -9.47
CA ILE A 111 11.19 -2.26 -8.25
C ILE A 111 12.18 -2.44 -7.10
N MET A 112 12.43 -1.37 -6.34
CA MET A 112 13.19 -1.40 -5.09
C MET A 112 12.71 -0.33 -4.11
N SER A 113 13.21 -0.33 -2.88
CA SER A 113 12.97 0.77 -1.94
C SER A 113 13.62 2.08 -2.40
N GLU A 114 12.95 3.21 -2.17
CA GLU A 114 13.48 4.54 -2.50
C GLU A 114 14.76 4.82 -1.71
N ARG A 115 14.82 4.38 -0.45
CA ARG A 115 16.01 4.49 0.40
C ARG A 115 17.22 3.81 -0.24
N GLU A 116 17.09 2.54 -0.66
CA GLU A 116 18.18 1.83 -1.34
C GLU A 116 18.57 2.56 -2.63
N TRP A 117 17.59 2.95 -3.45
CA TRP A 117 17.85 3.67 -4.69
C TRP A 117 18.65 4.96 -4.47
N LYS A 118 18.26 5.77 -3.49
CA LYS A 118 18.98 7.01 -3.11
C LYS A 118 20.43 6.72 -2.70
N HIS A 119 20.67 5.65 -1.94
CA HIS A 119 22.05 5.23 -1.63
C HIS A 119 22.85 4.84 -2.88
N LEU A 120 22.22 4.17 -3.86
CA LEU A 120 22.89 3.78 -5.10
C LEU A 120 23.24 4.99 -5.98
N VAL A 121 22.33 5.95 -6.10
CA VAL A 121 22.57 7.18 -6.88
C VAL A 121 23.60 8.07 -6.19
N ALA A 122 23.56 8.16 -4.85
CA ALA A 122 24.55 8.92 -4.08
C ALA A 122 25.99 8.40 -4.28
N SER A 123 26.15 7.11 -4.59
CA SER A 123 27.46 6.54 -4.93
C SER A 123 27.99 6.94 -6.31
N GLY A 124 27.20 7.64 -7.13
CA GLY A 124 27.53 8.06 -8.50
C GLY A 124 27.58 6.92 -9.52
N LYS A 125 27.27 5.68 -9.11
CA LYS A 125 27.36 4.48 -9.96
C LYS A 125 26.08 4.20 -10.75
N PHE A 126 24.97 4.89 -10.50
CA PHE A 126 23.69 4.65 -11.17
C PHE A 126 23.06 5.96 -11.64
N SER A 127 22.57 5.97 -12.87
CA SER A 127 21.92 7.12 -13.51
C SER A 127 20.72 6.68 -14.36
N TYR A 128 19.93 5.73 -13.86
CA TYR A 128 18.67 5.34 -14.50
C TYR A 128 17.51 6.18 -13.98
N PRO A 129 16.49 6.49 -14.80
CA PRO A 129 15.35 7.29 -14.34
C PRO A 129 14.43 6.49 -13.41
N VAL A 130 13.94 7.17 -12.37
CA VAL A 130 12.77 6.72 -11.62
C VAL A 130 11.53 7.05 -12.43
N VAL A 131 10.79 6.03 -12.83
CA VAL A 131 9.61 6.13 -13.68
C VAL A 131 8.34 6.35 -12.86
N LEU A 132 8.30 5.78 -11.66
CA LEU A 132 7.16 5.87 -10.74
C LEU A 132 7.66 5.73 -9.30
N THR A 133 7.03 6.45 -8.38
CA THR A 133 7.27 6.33 -6.94
C THR A 133 5.94 6.03 -6.26
N SER A 134 5.93 5.04 -5.37
CA SER A 134 4.78 4.74 -4.52
C SER A 134 4.61 5.84 -3.47
N ARG A 135 3.45 5.90 -2.82
CA ARG A 135 3.19 6.91 -1.76
C ARG A 135 3.68 6.50 -0.36
N GLY A 136 4.39 5.38 -0.20
CA GLY A 136 4.79 4.90 1.13
C GLY A 136 3.59 4.43 1.97
N GLY A 137 2.67 3.69 1.34
CA GLY A 137 1.53 3.08 2.01
C GLY A 137 1.63 1.57 1.98
N GLY A 138 2.83 1.01 2.16
CA GLY A 138 3.07 -0.43 2.08
C GLY A 138 3.03 -1.12 3.43
N PRO A 139 3.23 -2.46 3.47
CA PRO A 139 3.54 -3.18 4.70
C PRO A 139 4.79 -2.61 5.41
N ASP A 140 5.74 -2.05 4.66
CA ASP A 140 6.93 -1.38 5.17
C ASP A 140 6.66 0.05 5.69
N GLY A 141 5.39 0.44 5.81
CA GLY A 141 4.96 1.75 6.29
C GLY A 141 5.33 2.86 5.31
N ASP A 142 6.00 3.90 5.82
CA ASP A 142 6.33 5.12 5.09
C ASP A 142 7.52 4.98 4.13
N ASP A 143 8.11 3.78 3.96
CA ASP A 143 9.20 3.56 2.98
C ASP A 143 8.62 3.36 1.57
N PRO A 144 8.79 4.34 0.65
CA PRO A 144 8.21 4.25 -0.67
C PRO A 144 9.01 3.29 -1.54
N LEU A 145 8.32 2.48 -2.34
CA LEU A 145 8.93 1.80 -3.48
C LEU A 145 9.09 2.73 -4.68
N VAL A 146 10.14 2.50 -5.47
CA VAL A 146 10.37 3.15 -6.76
C VAL A 146 10.41 2.12 -7.87
N LEU A 147 9.88 2.50 -9.03
CA LEU A 147 10.05 1.80 -10.31
C LEU A 147 11.16 2.49 -11.08
N ILE A 148 12.22 1.76 -11.39
CA ILE A 148 13.35 2.23 -12.20
C ILE A 148 13.26 1.57 -13.58
N GLY A 149 13.44 2.36 -14.63
CA GLY A 149 13.43 1.86 -16.01
C GLY A 149 14.81 1.98 -16.66
N SER A 150 15.08 1.15 -17.67
CA SER A 150 16.29 1.21 -18.50
C SER A 150 16.52 2.55 -19.22
N GLY A 151 15.49 3.39 -19.29
CA GLY A 151 15.47 4.61 -20.11
C GLY A 151 15.00 4.30 -21.53
N VAL A 152 14.11 5.16 -22.03
CA VAL A 152 13.79 5.30 -23.46
C VAL A 152 14.89 6.12 -24.11
#